data_AF-A0A843YQQ4-F1
#
_entry.id   AF-A0A843YQQ4-F1
#
_cell.length_a   1.000
_cell.length_b   1.000
_cell.length_c   1.000
_cell.angle_alpha   90.00
_cell.angle_beta   90.00
_cell.angle_gamma   90.00
#
_symmetry.space_group_name_H-M   'P 1'
#
loop_
_entity.id
_entity.type
_entity.pdbx_description
1 polymer ?
#
loop_
_entity_poly.entity_id
_entity_poly.type
_entity_poly.pdbx_seq_one_letter_code
_entity_poly.pdbx_strand_id
1 'polypeptide(L)'
;MGPYESYKYPGISSENLYIAGTAKDKDRKRFDDGNHYDLFSWQYVKLVKAYALDQDAALTSCSWGKHQVMGENYETCGFSNVKDFVKAMSRSEKEHLKALVGFCKGNNLQESLKSKNWSAIARAYNGPKYKKNNYDTELEAHYAKFVSEKGGKND
;
A
#
# COMPACT_ATOMS: atom_id res chain seq x y z
N MET A 1 17.82 -4.91 -25.49
CA MET A 1 16.86 -5.94 -25.04
C MET A 1 17.04 -6.11 -23.55
N GLY A 2 16.03 -5.75 -22.75
CA GLY A 2 16.11 -5.75 -21.28
C GLY A 2 15.61 -7.07 -20.66
N PRO A 3 15.94 -7.37 -19.40
CA PRO A 3 15.77 -8.69 -18.77
C PRO A 3 14.32 -9.08 -18.40
N TYR A 4 13.31 -8.53 -19.08
CA TYR A 4 11.89 -8.74 -18.75
C TYR A 4 11.18 -9.79 -19.62
N GLU A 5 11.90 -10.50 -20.48
CA GLU A 5 11.34 -11.37 -21.53
C GLU A 5 10.93 -12.79 -21.09
N SER A 6 10.82 -13.11 -19.80
CA SER A 6 10.48 -14.49 -19.36
C SER A 6 9.27 -14.61 -18.42
N TYR A 7 8.31 -13.69 -18.45
CA TYR A 7 7.04 -13.93 -17.76
C TYR A 7 6.16 -14.88 -18.58
N LYS A 8 5.83 -16.03 -17.99
CA LYS A 8 5.00 -17.14 -18.51
C LYS A 8 3.51 -16.76 -18.74
N TYR A 9 3.18 -15.48 -18.85
CA TYR A 9 1.79 -15.00 -18.85
C TYR A 9 1.60 -13.93 -19.92
N PRO A 10 0.39 -13.83 -20.53
CA PRO A 10 0.11 -12.78 -21.48
C PRO A 10 0.35 -11.44 -20.79
N GLY A 11 1.29 -10.68 -21.33
CA GLY A 11 1.58 -9.35 -20.81
C GLY A 11 0.32 -8.51 -20.89
N ILE A 12 0.14 -7.55 -19.99
CA ILE A 12 -0.96 -6.56 -20.01
C ILE A 12 -0.99 -5.72 -21.33
N SER A 13 -0.10 -6.02 -22.28
CA SER A 13 0.12 -5.35 -23.58
C SER A 13 0.08 -6.35 -24.76
N SER A 14 -0.37 -7.60 -24.58
CA SER A 14 -0.72 -8.41 -25.74
C SER A 14 -1.90 -7.78 -26.48
N GLU A 15 -1.91 -7.87 -27.81
CA GLU A 15 -3.08 -7.50 -28.65
C GLU A 15 -4.36 -8.19 -28.15
N ASN A 16 -4.20 -9.38 -27.57
CA ASN A 16 -5.19 -10.00 -26.71
C ASN A 16 -5.15 -9.35 -25.33
N LEU A 17 -6.08 -8.42 -25.06
CA LEU A 17 -6.26 -7.79 -23.75
C LEU A 17 -6.21 -8.82 -22.63
N TYR A 18 -5.44 -8.55 -21.58
CA TYR A 18 -5.54 -9.33 -20.35
C TYR A 18 -6.96 -9.20 -19.80
N ILE A 19 -7.71 -10.30 -19.81
CA ILE A 19 -9.06 -10.35 -19.24
C ILE A 19 -8.95 -10.80 -17.80
N ALA A 20 -9.53 -10.01 -16.90
CA ALA A 20 -9.58 -10.33 -15.50
C ALA A 20 -10.12 -11.75 -15.23
N GLY A 21 -9.42 -12.53 -14.41
CA GLY A 21 -9.84 -13.87 -14.03
C GLY A 21 -9.51 -14.96 -15.05
N THR A 22 -8.68 -14.67 -16.06
CA THR A 22 -8.36 -15.62 -17.15
C THR A 22 -7.00 -16.28 -17.06
N ALA A 23 -6.14 -15.86 -16.11
CA ALA A 23 -4.82 -16.48 -15.95
C ALA A 23 -4.95 -17.92 -15.40
N LYS A 24 -4.27 -18.86 -16.08
CA LYS A 24 -4.26 -20.29 -15.75
C LYS A 24 -2.83 -20.81 -15.62
N ASP A 25 -2.61 -21.76 -14.73
CA ASP A 25 -1.32 -22.45 -14.59
C ASP A 25 -1.07 -23.45 -15.74
N LYS A 26 0.06 -24.17 -15.69
CA LYS A 26 0.44 -25.18 -16.69
C LYS A 26 -0.57 -26.33 -16.82
N ASP A 27 -1.36 -26.55 -15.77
CA ASP A 27 -2.37 -27.60 -15.66
C ASP A 27 -3.78 -27.04 -15.94
N ARG A 28 -3.86 -25.81 -16.47
CA ARG A 28 -5.07 -25.06 -16.82
C ARG A 28 -5.96 -24.68 -15.62
N LYS A 29 -5.45 -24.76 -14.39
CA LYS A 29 -6.16 -24.32 -13.19
C LYS A 29 -6.12 -22.79 -13.10
N ARG A 30 -7.29 -22.17 -12.88
CA ARG A 30 -7.39 -20.71 -12.68
C ARG A 30 -6.73 -20.33 -11.35
N PHE A 31 -5.85 -19.35 -11.38
CA PHE A 31 -5.24 -18.78 -10.17
C PHE A 31 -5.48 -17.27 -10.03
N ASP A 32 -6.03 -16.67 -11.08
CA ASP A 32 -6.48 -15.30 -11.12
C ASP A 32 -8.01 -15.31 -11.04
N ASP A 33 -8.56 -14.66 -10.02
CA ASP A 33 -9.99 -14.57 -9.75
C ASP A 33 -10.61 -13.25 -10.27
N GLY A 34 -9.81 -12.40 -10.90
CA GLY A 34 -10.24 -11.08 -11.37
C GLY A 34 -10.11 -9.96 -10.34
N ASN A 35 -9.68 -10.27 -9.12
CA ASN A 35 -9.39 -9.30 -8.07
C ASN A 35 -7.87 -9.03 -8.03
N HIS A 36 -7.35 -8.34 -9.04
CA HIS A 36 -5.90 -8.21 -9.32
C HIS A 36 -5.07 -7.35 -8.36
N TYR A 37 -5.39 -7.35 -7.07
CA TYR A 37 -4.57 -6.69 -6.04
C TYR A 37 -3.61 -7.68 -5.34
N ASP A 38 -3.81 -8.99 -5.50
CA ASP A 38 -3.22 -9.97 -4.58
C ASP A 38 -1.83 -10.53 -4.96
N LEU A 39 -1.44 -10.51 -6.24
CA LEU A 39 -0.10 -10.96 -6.63
C LEU A 39 0.89 -9.79 -6.71
N PHE A 40 1.76 -9.69 -5.71
CA PHE A 40 2.80 -8.67 -5.57
C PHE A 40 3.63 -8.44 -6.85
N SER A 41 3.95 -9.50 -7.60
CA SER A 41 4.74 -9.40 -8.84
C SER A 41 4.02 -8.64 -9.97
N TRP A 42 2.69 -8.68 -10.00
CA TRP A 42 1.91 -8.01 -11.05
C TRP A 42 1.75 -6.51 -10.82
N GLN A 43 1.84 -6.04 -9.57
CA GLN A 43 1.78 -4.60 -9.29
C GLN A 43 2.98 -3.86 -9.87
N TYR A 44 4.18 -4.45 -9.82
CA TYR A 44 5.37 -3.86 -10.44
C TYR A 44 5.26 -3.80 -11.97
N VAL A 45 4.61 -4.78 -12.62
CA VAL A 45 4.38 -4.73 -14.08
C VAL A 45 3.43 -3.59 -14.44
N LYS A 46 2.34 -3.40 -13.68
CA LYS A 46 1.43 -2.27 -13.87
C LYS A 46 2.15 -0.93 -13.65
N LEU A 47 2.95 -0.85 -12.58
CA LEU A 47 3.73 0.33 -12.26
C LEU A 47 4.70 0.68 -13.39
N VAL A 48 5.51 -0.26 -13.89
CA VAL A 48 6.48 0.01 -14.97
C VAL A 48 5.79 0.59 -16.21
N LYS A 49 4.59 0.11 -16.54
CA LYS A 49 3.81 0.62 -17.68
C LYS A 49 3.29 2.03 -17.42
N ALA A 50 2.69 2.27 -16.25
CA ALA A 50 2.23 3.61 -15.88
C ALA A 50 3.40 4.60 -15.83
N TYR A 51 4.54 4.18 -15.28
CA TYR A 51 5.76 4.98 -15.16
C TYR A 51 6.35 5.38 -16.52
N ALA A 52 6.16 4.56 -17.56
CA ALA A 52 6.55 4.91 -18.93
C ALA A 52 5.67 6.00 -19.55
N LEU A 53 4.45 6.22 -19.03
CA LEU A 53 3.53 7.27 -19.47
C LEU A 53 3.78 8.58 -18.70
N ASP A 54 3.77 8.48 -17.36
CA ASP A 54 4.07 9.59 -16.46
C ASP A 54 4.67 9.02 -15.16
N GLN A 55 5.90 9.43 -14.87
CA GLN A 55 6.64 8.89 -13.74
C GLN A 55 6.03 9.30 -12.41
N ASP A 56 5.73 10.58 -12.24
CA ASP A 56 5.32 11.09 -10.94
C ASP A 56 3.89 10.66 -10.64
N ALA A 57 2.99 10.74 -11.62
CA ALA A 57 1.62 10.25 -11.48
C ALA A 57 1.56 8.75 -11.19
N ALA A 58 2.43 7.93 -11.81
CA ALA A 58 2.49 6.51 -11.53
C ALA A 58 2.94 6.22 -10.09
N LEU A 59 3.96 6.93 -9.60
CA LEU A 59 4.48 6.73 -8.26
C LEU A 59 3.51 7.25 -7.19
N THR A 60 2.80 8.36 -7.43
CA THR A 60 1.82 8.91 -6.47
C THR A 60 0.57 8.05 -6.36
N SER A 61 0.17 7.38 -7.44
CA SER A 61 -1.01 6.51 -7.50
C SER A 61 -0.84 5.14 -6.80
N CYS A 62 0.32 4.87 -6.22
CA CYS A 62 0.63 3.59 -5.58
C CYS A 62 0.79 3.75 -4.06
N SER A 63 0.41 2.72 -3.29
CA SER A 63 0.78 2.57 -1.89
C SER A 63 2.15 1.89 -1.75
N TRP A 64 2.94 2.33 -0.76
CA TRP A 64 4.32 1.88 -0.62
C TRP A 64 4.65 1.41 0.80
N GLY A 65 5.55 0.42 0.88
CA GLY A 65 6.09 -0.11 2.13
C GLY A 65 5.07 -0.87 3.00
N LYS A 66 5.50 -1.23 4.21
CA LYS A 66 4.74 -2.07 5.16
C LYS A 66 3.40 -1.46 5.58
N HIS A 67 3.37 -0.14 5.71
CA HIS A 67 2.18 0.60 6.16
C HIS A 67 1.29 1.03 4.99
N GLN A 68 1.68 0.75 3.74
CA GLN A 68 0.90 1.07 2.55
C GLN A 68 0.53 2.58 2.46
N VAL A 69 1.49 3.47 2.75
CA VAL A 69 1.28 4.91 2.59
C VAL A 69 1.21 5.24 1.10
N MET A 70 0.15 5.93 0.68
CA MET A 70 -0.02 6.36 -0.72
C MET A 70 1.04 7.40 -1.11
N GLY A 71 1.64 7.23 -2.30
CA GLY A 71 2.69 8.10 -2.81
C GLY A 71 2.25 9.55 -2.98
N GLU A 72 0.95 9.81 -3.21
CA GLU A 72 0.37 11.16 -3.23
C GLU A 72 0.63 11.96 -1.95
N ASN A 73 0.89 11.29 -0.83
CA ASN A 73 1.15 11.93 0.46
C ASN A 73 2.64 12.23 0.70
N TYR A 74 3.50 12.19 -0.32
CA TYR A 74 4.94 12.37 -0.15
C TYR A 74 5.29 13.69 0.58
N GLU A 75 4.63 14.80 0.23
CA GLU A 75 4.84 16.11 0.88
C GLU A 75 4.39 16.09 2.34
N THR A 76 3.20 15.55 2.59
CA THR A 76 2.66 15.36 3.95
C THR A 76 3.58 14.49 4.81
N CYS A 77 4.28 13.53 4.20
CA CYS A 77 5.27 12.69 4.85
C CYS A 77 6.64 13.38 5.06
N GLY A 78 6.83 14.60 4.53
CA GLY A 78 8.04 15.40 4.66
C GLY A 78 9.09 15.19 3.56
N PHE A 79 8.71 14.65 2.41
CA PHE A 79 9.60 14.47 1.26
C PHE A 79 9.40 15.59 0.24
N SER A 80 10.49 15.97 -0.46
CA SER A 80 10.45 17.04 -1.45
C SER A 80 9.85 16.63 -2.80
N ASN A 81 9.84 15.33 -3.11
CA ASN A 81 9.24 14.76 -4.31
C ASN A 81 8.91 13.27 -4.10
N VAL A 82 8.05 12.72 -4.96
CA VAL A 82 7.60 11.32 -4.86
C VAL A 82 8.73 10.31 -5.11
N LYS A 83 9.74 10.64 -5.92
CA LYS A 83 10.86 9.72 -6.22
C LYS A 83 11.72 9.48 -4.98
N ASP A 84 11.99 10.52 -4.18
CA ASP A 84 12.70 10.41 -2.91
C ASP A 84 11.90 9.63 -1.87
N PHE A 85 10.57 9.83 -1.83
CA PHE A 85 9.67 9.02 -1.00
C PHE A 85 9.77 7.54 -1.39
N VAL A 86 9.63 7.20 -2.68
CA VAL A 86 9.70 5.81 -3.15
C VAL A 86 11.06 5.20 -2.90
N LYS A 87 12.15 5.94 -3.12
CA LYS A 87 13.51 5.49 -2.81
C LYS A 87 13.68 5.15 -1.32
N ALA A 88 13.10 5.96 -0.43
CA ALA A 88 13.07 5.65 1.00
C ALA A 88 12.25 4.38 1.27
N MET A 89 11.10 4.22 0.61
CA MET A 89 10.27 3.02 0.74
C MET A 89 10.94 1.75 0.19
N SER A 90 11.87 1.86 -0.76
CA SER A 90 12.65 0.71 -1.24
C SER A 90 13.84 0.36 -0.34
N ARG A 91 14.15 1.17 0.68
CA ARG A 91 15.39 1.04 1.45
C ARG A 91 15.27 0.12 2.68
N SER A 92 14.28 0.33 3.54
CA SER A 92 14.12 -0.44 4.78
C SER A 92 12.79 -0.17 5.49
N GLU A 93 12.37 -1.09 6.37
CA GLU A 93 11.21 -0.88 7.25
C GLU A 93 11.36 0.36 8.15
N LYS A 94 12.61 0.73 8.52
CA LYS A 94 12.88 1.96 9.29
C LYS A 94 12.43 3.21 8.52
N GLU A 95 12.66 3.23 7.21
CA GLU A 95 12.17 4.34 6.36
C GLU A 95 10.64 4.29 6.21
N HIS A 96 10.03 3.10 6.12
CA HIS A 96 8.57 2.96 6.10
C HIS A 96 7.92 3.55 7.36
N LEU A 97 8.53 3.30 8.52
CA LEU A 97 8.06 3.85 9.79
C LEU A 97 8.23 5.38 9.83
N LYS A 98 9.35 5.92 9.33
CA LYS A 98 9.53 7.38 9.24
C LYS A 98 8.46 8.04 8.37
N ALA A 99 8.12 7.45 7.23
CA ALA A 99 7.05 7.97 6.38
C ALA A 99 5.69 7.94 7.09
N LEU A 100 5.35 6.84 7.78
CA LEU A 100 4.13 6.79 8.60
C LEU A 100 4.11 7.88 9.68
N VAL A 101 5.23 8.07 10.39
CA VAL A 101 5.34 9.15 11.39
C VAL A 101 5.20 10.53 10.76
N GLY A 102 5.80 10.74 9.59
CA GLY A 102 5.65 11.95 8.79
C GLY A 102 4.19 12.21 8.44
N PHE A 103 3.51 11.21 7.89
CA PHE A 103 2.08 11.26 7.57
C PHE A 103 1.24 11.65 8.79
N CYS A 104 1.46 11.04 9.95
CA CYS A 104 0.73 11.37 11.17
C CYS A 104 0.99 12.80 11.63
N LYS A 105 2.23 13.30 11.50
CA LYS A 105 2.56 14.68 11.85
C LYS A 105 1.93 15.68 10.88
N GLY A 106 2.04 15.45 9.58
CA GLY A 106 1.49 16.32 8.54
C GLY A 106 -0.03 16.43 8.59
N ASN A 107 -0.71 15.37 9.04
CA ASN A 107 -2.16 15.35 9.25
C ASN A 107 -2.60 15.73 10.69
N ASN A 108 -1.69 16.21 11.54
CA ASN A 108 -1.99 16.62 12.92
C ASN A 108 -2.66 15.53 13.79
N LEU A 109 -2.26 14.27 13.62
CA LEU A 109 -2.88 13.13 14.29
C LEU A 109 -2.32 12.85 15.69
N GLN A 110 -1.40 13.68 16.21
CA GLN A 110 -0.72 13.44 17.49
C GLN A 110 -1.71 13.31 18.64
N GLU A 111 -2.69 14.23 18.72
CA GLU A 111 -3.69 14.19 19.79
C GLU A 111 -4.66 13.04 19.59
N SER A 112 -5.09 12.76 18.36
CA SER A 112 -5.94 11.60 18.06
C SER A 112 -5.26 10.27 18.43
N LEU A 113 -3.96 10.13 18.20
CA LEU A 113 -3.18 8.96 18.59
C LEU A 113 -3.08 8.82 20.11
N LYS A 114 -2.82 9.92 20.84
CA LYS A 114 -2.73 9.92 22.31
C LYS A 114 -4.07 9.61 22.98
N SER A 115 -5.12 10.27 22.52
CA SER A 115 -6.50 10.10 23.00
C SER A 115 -7.19 8.86 22.45
N LYS A 116 -6.53 8.09 21.57
CA LYS A 116 -7.07 6.87 20.96
C LYS A 116 -8.36 7.13 20.18
N ASN A 117 -8.44 8.28 19.50
CA ASN A 117 -9.57 8.62 18.63
C ASN A 117 -9.46 7.84 17.31
N TRP A 118 -9.91 6.59 17.33
CA TRP A 118 -9.82 5.65 16.21
C TRP A 118 -10.55 6.14 14.97
N SER A 119 -11.69 6.79 15.13
CA SER A 119 -12.45 7.39 14.03
C SER A 119 -11.65 8.49 13.32
N ALA A 120 -10.99 9.38 14.06
CA ALA A 120 -10.16 10.43 13.47
C ALA A 120 -8.93 9.84 12.74
N ILE A 121 -8.28 8.85 13.34
CA ILE A 121 -7.13 8.16 12.74
C ILE A 121 -7.55 7.44 11.45
N ALA A 122 -8.62 6.64 11.51
CA ALA A 122 -9.12 5.87 10.37
C ALA A 122 -9.58 6.77 9.22
N ARG A 123 -10.25 7.88 9.53
CA ARG A 123 -10.68 8.87 8.53
C ARG A 123 -9.49 9.54 7.84
N ALA A 124 -8.48 9.93 8.60
CA ALA A 124 -7.30 10.58 8.03
C ALA A 124 -6.50 9.64 7.14
N TYR A 125 -6.37 8.36 7.54
CA TYR A 125 -5.58 7.39 6.80
C TYR A 125 -6.32 6.78 5.59
N ASN A 126 -7.60 6.43 5.75
CA ASN A 126 -8.38 5.67 4.76
C ASN A 126 -9.46 6.52 4.07
N GLY A 127 -9.53 7.81 4.37
CA GLY A 127 -10.49 8.75 3.80
C GLY A 127 -11.89 8.73 4.44
N PRO A 128 -12.82 9.58 3.96
CA PRO A 128 -14.13 9.81 4.59
C PRO A 128 -15.04 8.57 4.60
N LYS A 129 -14.77 7.58 3.73
CA LYS A 129 -15.52 6.33 3.63
C LYS A 129 -14.97 5.21 4.53
N TYR A 130 -14.04 5.50 5.44
CA TYR A 130 -13.38 4.51 6.30
C TYR A 130 -14.34 3.54 7.00
N LYS A 131 -15.52 4.02 7.41
CA LYS A 131 -16.55 3.20 8.07
C LYS A 131 -17.06 2.05 7.22
N LYS A 132 -17.00 2.14 5.88
CA LYS A 132 -17.44 1.05 4.99
C LYS A 132 -16.61 -0.23 5.21
N ASN A 133 -15.36 -0.07 5.63
CA ASN A 133 -14.42 -1.16 5.87
C ASN A 133 -14.11 -1.32 7.37
N ASN A 134 -14.91 -0.72 8.26
CA ASN A 134 -14.78 -0.87 9.72
C ASN A 134 -13.41 -0.49 10.31
N TYR A 135 -12.60 0.31 9.60
CA TYR A 135 -11.20 0.58 9.99
C TYR A 135 -11.04 1.14 11.41
N ASP A 136 -11.96 1.97 11.88
CA ASP A 136 -11.94 2.48 13.24
C ASP A 136 -12.14 1.39 14.28
N THR A 137 -13.15 0.56 14.10
CA THR A 137 -13.44 -0.55 15.03
C THR A 137 -12.36 -1.63 15.00
N GLU A 138 -11.74 -1.88 13.85
CA GLU A 138 -10.60 -2.81 13.74
C GLU A 138 -9.36 -2.26 14.44
N LEU A 139 -9.03 -0.97 14.27
CA LEU A 139 -7.93 -0.32 14.99
C LEU A 139 -8.11 -0.42 16.50
N GLU A 140 -9.33 -0.15 16.99
CA GLU A 140 -9.68 -0.29 18.40
C GLU A 140 -9.45 -1.72 18.92
N ALA A 141 -9.99 -2.70 18.20
CA ALA A 141 -9.90 -4.11 18.57
C ALA A 141 -8.43 -4.60 18.59
N HIS A 142 -7.64 -4.22 17.59
CA HIS A 142 -6.21 -4.55 17.53
C HIS A 142 -5.43 -3.91 18.68
N TYR A 143 -5.72 -2.65 19.02
CA TYR A 143 -5.08 -2.00 20.16
C TYR A 143 -5.45 -2.67 21.49
N ALA A 144 -6.73 -2.99 21.71
CA ALA A 144 -7.18 -3.69 22.92
C ALA A 144 -6.47 -5.05 23.08
N LYS A 145 -6.37 -5.82 22.00
CA LYS A 145 -5.61 -7.08 21.96
C LYS A 145 -4.13 -6.89 22.29
N PHE A 146 -3.48 -5.89 21.70
CA PHE A 146 -2.08 -5.59 21.99
C PHE A 146 -1.86 -5.25 23.48
N VAL A 147 -2.75 -4.45 24.07
CA VAL A 147 -2.68 -4.10 25.50
C VAL A 147 -2.87 -5.32 26.39
N SER A 148 -3.82 -6.22 26.07
CA SER A 148 -4.02 -7.45 26.84
C SER A 148 -2.83 -8.40 26.76
N GLU A 149 -2.23 -8.53 25.57
CA GLU A 149 -1.05 -9.37 25.34
C GLU A 149 0.21 -8.82 26.03
N LYS A 150 0.34 -7.48 26.12
CA LYS A 150 1.41 -6.82 26.87
C LYS A 150 1.18 -6.87 28.38
N GLY A 151 -0.06 -6.71 28.85
CA GLY A 151 -0.40 -6.79 30.28
C GLY A 151 -0.31 -8.21 30.86
N GLY A 152 -0.37 -9.25 30.01
CA GLY A 152 -0.12 -10.64 30.39
C GLY A 152 1.36 -11.06 30.34
N LYS A 153 2.24 -10.21 29.80
CA LYS A 153 3.70 -10.38 29.79
C LYS A 153 4.34 -9.41 30.78
N ASN A 154 4.03 -9.59 32.06
CA ASN A 154 4.85 -9.04 33.13
C ASN A 154 5.97 -10.05 33.41
N ASP A 155 7.11 -9.87 32.74
CA ASP A 155 8.41 -10.37 33.19
C ASP A 155 9.13 -9.23 33.93
#